data_AF-A0A661E0M6-F1
#
_entry.id   AF-A0A661E0M6-F1
#
_cell.length_a   1.000
_cell.length_b   1.000
_cell.length_c   1.000
_cell.angle_alpha   90.00
_cell.angle_beta   90.00
_cell.angle_gamma   90.00
#
_symmetry.space_group_name_H-M   'P 1'
#
loop_
_entity.id
_entity.type
_entity.pdbx_description
1 polymer ?
#
loop_
_entity_poly.entity_id
_entity_poly.type
_entity_poly.pdbx_seq_one_letter_code
_entity_poly.pdbx_strand_id
1 'polypeptide(L)'
;MSEDKSMREEFEDALAEVEDTPEVEEAEAPVEETPTDETEQTPEEETTAETPSTEVQGEESTPPTDTGHEGGDDKAPASWTPAAREEWANTPTAIREQINKRETEISKALQEGAESRKTGERFSDVVTRFSSVIAAEGVQDPIVGFEELMKTMTTMRMGSPQQKANQLAGFVKNYGVDIGMLDSALAGAAPPAVDPMEARLNERMAPVNDLLNRINQAEQNTLHQQNQNINNEVEAFGAKAEFFTDVRLDMADIIEVAEKQGRPLTLDQAYERACALNPEIAKVMQGRAKTQQILGSNADISAKESAASSIAGKQGGTGGSAGGLTLHDELSQLWDAQG
;
A
#
# COMPACT_ATOMS: atom_id res chain seq x y z
N MET A 1 14.46 5.47 -54.41
CA MET A 1 15.64 4.62 -54.68
C MET A 1 16.79 5.56 -55.01
N SER A 2 17.81 5.72 -54.16
CA SER A 2 18.03 5.03 -52.88
C SER A 2 18.92 5.86 -51.95
N GLU A 3 18.45 6.14 -50.73
CA GLU A 3 19.26 6.76 -49.64
C GLU A 3 19.12 5.98 -48.31
N ASP A 4 18.29 4.94 -48.28
CA ASP A 4 17.88 4.19 -47.08
C ASP A 4 18.80 2.99 -46.78
N LYS A 5 20.13 3.22 -46.82
CA LYS A 5 21.15 2.17 -46.61
C LYS A 5 22.30 2.53 -45.66
N SER A 6 22.73 3.80 -45.63
CA SER A 6 23.97 4.21 -44.93
C SER A 6 23.99 3.79 -43.45
N MET A 7 22.96 4.19 -42.70
CA MET A 7 22.92 3.99 -41.24
C MET A 7 22.76 2.52 -40.78
N ARG A 8 22.68 1.55 -41.71
CA ARG A 8 22.68 0.12 -41.35
C ARG A 8 24.04 -0.54 -41.57
N GLU A 9 24.73 -0.20 -42.66
CA GLU A 9 26.12 -0.61 -42.87
C GLU A 9 27.03 0.01 -41.77
N GLU A 10 26.83 1.29 -41.43
CA GLU A 10 27.57 1.98 -40.34
C GLU A 10 27.35 1.34 -38.94
N PHE A 11 26.21 0.67 -38.71
CA PHE A 11 25.88 0.04 -37.41
C PHE A 11 26.33 -1.43 -37.33
N GLU A 12 26.50 -2.11 -38.47
CA GLU A 12 27.06 -3.47 -38.53
C GLU A 12 28.60 -3.43 -38.44
N ASP A 13 29.25 -2.42 -39.06
CA ASP A 13 30.72 -2.23 -38.99
C ASP A 13 31.20 -1.92 -37.56
N ALA A 14 30.52 -1.00 -36.87
CA ALA A 14 30.81 -0.64 -35.47
C ALA A 14 30.52 -1.75 -34.45
N LEU A 15 29.79 -2.79 -34.83
CA LEU A 15 29.56 -3.98 -33.98
C LEU A 15 30.66 -5.02 -34.18
N ALA A 16 31.18 -5.16 -35.42
CA ALA A 16 32.28 -6.06 -35.74
C ALA A 16 33.61 -5.66 -35.06
N GLU A 17 33.89 -4.35 -34.95
CA GLU A 17 35.11 -3.84 -34.29
C GLU A 17 35.18 -4.16 -32.77
N VAL A 18 34.04 -4.52 -32.14
CA VAL A 18 33.96 -4.86 -30.72
C VAL A 18 34.08 -6.37 -30.45
N GLU A 19 33.87 -7.23 -31.45
CA GLU A 19 33.81 -8.69 -31.26
C GLU A 19 35.15 -9.43 -31.53
N ASP A 20 36.16 -8.77 -32.12
CA ASP A 20 37.47 -9.37 -32.46
C ASP A 20 38.63 -8.81 -31.61
N THR A 21 38.58 -9.03 -30.29
CA THR A 21 39.75 -8.86 -29.38
C THR A 21 39.99 -10.14 -28.57
N PRO A 22 40.95 -11.00 -28.97
CA PRO A 22 41.20 -12.27 -28.30
C PRO A 22 42.05 -12.16 -27.01
N GLU A 23 41.76 -13.06 -26.09
CA GLU A 23 42.51 -13.37 -24.86
C GLU A 23 43.82 -14.14 -25.17
N VAL A 24 44.92 -13.96 -24.40
CA VAL A 24 45.94 -14.96 -23.97
C VAL A 24 47.28 -14.36 -23.44
N GLU A 25 47.76 -14.91 -22.31
CA GLU A 25 49.13 -15.09 -21.74
C GLU A 25 50.27 -14.02 -21.79
N GLU A 26 50.68 -13.61 -20.57
CA GLU A 26 52.02 -13.78 -19.91
C GLU A 26 53.35 -13.18 -20.47
N ALA A 27 54.26 -12.89 -19.52
CA ALA A 27 55.70 -12.56 -19.65
C ALA A 27 56.07 -11.10 -20.09
N GLU A 28 57.11 -10.42 -19.59
CA GLU A 28 58.14 -10.71 -18.56
C GLU A 28 58.29 -9.52 -17.56
N ALA A 29 58.98 -9.74 -16.44
CA ALA A 29 59.45 -8.67 -15.53
C ALA A 29 60.94 -8.34 -15.74
N PRO A 30 61.40 -7.17 -15.25
CA PRO A 30 62.60 -7.21 -14.41
C PRO A 30 62.56 -6.32 -13.15
N VAL A 31 63.34 -6.77 -12.16
CA VAL A 31 63.80 -6.10 -10.92
C VAL A 31 64.80 -4.96 -11.31
N GLU A 32 65.16 -3.92 -10.56
CA GLU A 32 65.26 -3.59 -9.12
C GLU A 32 64.97 -2.06 -8.93
N GLU A 33 64.99 -1.36 -7.79
CA GLU A 33 65.62 -1.51 -6.46
C GLU A 33 64.66 -1.11 -5.31
N THR A 34 65.07 -1.28 -4.04
CA THR A 34 64.55 -0.54 -2.88
C THR A 34 65.71 -0.02 -2.04
N PRO A 35 65.58 1.15 -1.36
CA PRO A 35 65.56 1.06 0.11
C PRO A 35 64.71 2.11 0.86
N THR A 36 64.53 1.81 2.16
CA THR A 36 64.33 2.66 3.35
C THR A 36 65.21 3.96 3.36
N ASP A 37 64.99 5.01 4.18
CA ASP A 37 64.52 5.00 5.59
C ASP A 37 64.05 6.37 6.17
N GLU A 38 63.58 6.34 7.43
CA GLU A 38 63.53 7.35 8.52
C GLU A 38 63.31 8.89 8.32
N THR A 39 62.17 9.36 8.88
CA THR A 39 62.04 10.27 10.07
C THR A 39 62.27 11.83 10.00
N GLU A 40 61.42 12.55 10.77
CA GLU A 40 61.57 13.92 11.36
C GLU A 40 61.42 15.19 10.46
N GLN A 41 60.54 16.20 10.71
CA GLN A 41 60.40 17.07 11.92
C GLN A 41 59.06 17.85 12.00
N THR A 42 58.72 18.35 13.20
CA THR A 42 57.67 19.37 13.52
C THR A 42 58.32 20.61 14.16
N PRO A 43 57.76 21.83 14.00
CA PRO A 43 57.04 22.54 15.10
C PRO A 43 55.72 23.21 14.59
N GLU A 44 54.68 23.55 15.38
CA GLU A 44 54.55 24.58 16.46
C GLU A 44 54.90 26.03 15.99
N GLU A 45 54.18 27.12 16.30
CA GLU A 45 52.99 27.41 17.16
C GLU A 45 51.83 27.98 16.27
N GLU A 46 50.72 28.67 16.67
CA GLU A 46 50.12 29.15 17.94
C GLU A 46 48.58 29.41 17.75
N THR A 47 47.78 29.40 18.84
CA THR A 47 46.67 30.33 19.24
C THR A 47 45.56 30.86 18.29
N THR A 48 44.29 31.09 18.69
CA THR A 48 43.40 30.74 19.86
C THR A 48 41.97 31.30 19.59
N ALA A 49 40.97 30.91 20.42
CA ALA A 49 39.66 31.56 20.67
C ALA A 49 38.49 31.35 19.66
N GLU A 50 37.22 31.19 20.09
CA GLU A 50 36.68 30.85 21.43
C GLU A 50 35.25 30.28 21.34
N THR A 51 34.83 29.49 22.34
CA THR A 51 33.44 29.10 22.57
C THR A 51 32.96 29.59 23.94
N PRO A 52 31.73 30.10 24.09
CA PRO A 52 31.16 30.37 25.41
C PRO A 52 30.65 29.06 26.04
N SER A 53 31.27 28.66 27.16
CA SER A 53 30.82 27.54 27.99
C SER A 53 29.85 28.00 29.09
N THR A 54 29.00 27.10 29.58
CA THR A 54 28.52 27.13 30.97
C THR A 54 28.29 25.69 31.43
N GLU A 55 28.89 25.35 32.56
CA GLU A 55 28.93 24.01 33.17
C GLU A 55 28.10 23.99 34.45
N VAL A 56 27.36 22.90 34.71
CA VAL A 56 27.03 22.49 36.08
C VAL A 56 27.12 20.96 36.21
N GLN A 57 28.23 20.49 36.79
CA GLN A 57 28.32 19.51 37.89
C GLN A 57 27.35 18.30 37.91
N GLY A 58 27.90 17.09 37.92
CA GLY A 58 27.13 15.83 37.92
C GLY A 58 26.83 15.24 39.32
N GLU A 59 26.00 14.20 39.33
CA GLU A 59 25.66 13.38 40.50
C GLU A 59 25.71 11.89 40.10
N GLU A 60 26.37 11.06 40.91
CA GLU A 60 26.58 9.63 40.62
C GLU A 60 25.43 8.80 41.20
N SER A 61 24.74 8.01 40.37
CA SER A 61 23.72 7.07 40.85
C SER A 61 23.54 5.86 39.93
N THR A 62 23.97 4.71 40.47
CA THR A 62 23.51 3.31 40.24
C THR A 62 22.92 2.91 38.87
N PRO A 63 23.41 1.82 38.24
CA PRO A 63 22.78 1.30 37.04
C PRO A 63 21.33 0.85 37.30
N PRO A 64 20.35 1.19 36.44
CA PRO A 64 18.99 0.72 36.59
C PRO A 64 18.93 -0.79 36.33
N THR A 65 18.46 -1.54 37.32
CA THR A 65 18.16 -2.97 37.21
C THR A 65 17.05 -3.21 36.19
N ASP A 66 17.15 -4.34 35.50
CA ASP A 66 16.09 -4.97 34.72
C ASP A 66 14.70 -4.82 35.37
N THR A 67 13.82 -4.08 34.70
CA THR A 67 12.38 -4.00 35.02
C THR A 67 11.62 -4.10 33.70
N GLY A 68 10.77 -5.11 33.59
CA GLY A 68 10.26 -5.60 32.31
C GLY A 68 9.46 -4.56 31.50
N HIS A 69 9.71 -4.53 30.19
CA HIS A 69 8.95 -3.72 29.25
C HIS A 69 7.63 -4.42 28.88
N GLU A 70 6.58 -4.19 29.67
CA GLU A 70 5.25 -4.73 29.36
C GLU A 70 4.61 -4.02 28.16
N GLY A 71 4.51 -4.74 27.03
CA GLY A 71 3.32 -4.68 26.17
C GLY A 71 3.14 -3.47 25.24
N GLY A 72 4.17 -3.07 24.49
CA GLY A 72 4.04 -2.19 23.32
C GLY A 72 4.08 -2.95 21.99
N ASP A 73 2.93 -3.10 21.33
CA ASP A 73 2.76 -3.62 19.95
C ASP A 73 3.52 -4.91 19.58
N ASP A 74 3.42 -5.95 20.41
CA ASP A 74 3.91 -7.31 20.11
C ASP A 74 2.99 -8.07 19.11
N LYS A 75 2.49 -7.39 18.08
CA LYS A 75 1.65 -7.97 17.01
C LYS A 75 2.46 -8.15 15.73
N ALA A 76 2.29 -9.30 15.08
CA ALA A 76 2.88 -9.55 13.77
C ALA A 76 2.45 -8.48 12.75
N PRO A 77 3.34 -7.99 11.88
CA PRO A 77 2.97 -6.99 10.88
C PRO A 77 1.84 -7.45 9.97
N ALA A 78 0.80 -6.61 9.82
CA ALA A 78 -0.39 -6.94 9.03
C ALA A 78 -0.14 -7.05 7.51
N SER A 79 1.05 -6.67 7.06
CA SER A 79 1.57 -6.83 5.69
C SER A 79 2.05 -8.26 5.39
N TRP A 80 2.26 -9.10 6.40
CA TRP A 80 2.83 -10.44 6.26
C TRP A 80 1.78 -11.51 6.00
N THR A 81 2.18 -12.63 5.39
CA THR A 81 1.29 -13.76 5.13
C THR A 81 0.79 -14.41 6.43
N PRO A 82 -0.42 -15.00 6.45
CA PRO A 82 -0.98 -15.68 7.63
C PRO A 82 -0.03 -16.67 8.32
N ALA A 83 0.69 -17.48 7.54
CA ALA A 83 1.67 -18.43 8.07
C ALA A 83 2.88 -17.76 8.75
N ALA A 84 3.35 -16.61 8.25
CA ALA A 84 4.42 -15.84 8.88
C ALA A 84 3.95 -15.10 10.15
N ARG A 85 2.65 -14.76 10.23
CA ARG A 85 2.05 -14.15 11.44
C ARG A 85 1.88 -15.14 12.59
N GLU A 86 1.69 -16.43 12.31
CA GLU A 86 1.69 -17.50 13.34
C GLU A 86 3.07 -17.67 14.01
N GLU A 87 4.14 -17.74 13.22
CA GLU A 87 5.51 -17.93 13.72
C GLU A 87 6.06 -16.70 14.47
N TRP A 88 5.36 -15.56 14.46
CA TRP A 88 5.70 -14.38 15.24
C TRP A 88 5.76 -14.67 16.74
N ALA A 89 4.84 -15.49 17.26
CA ALA A 89 4.82 -15.88 18.67
C ALA A 89 6.06 -16.73 19.08
N ASN A 90 6.70 -17.37 18.11
CA ASN A 90 7.94 -18.15 18.30
C ASN A 90 9.21 -17.30 18.09
N THR A 91 9.08 -16.05 17.67
CA THR A 91 10.22 -15.18 17.32
C THR A 91 10.80 -14.49 18.57
N PRO A 92 12.13 -14.53 18.82
CA PRO A 92 12.75 -13.86 19.96
C PRO A 92 12.45 -12.36 20.04
N THR A 93 12.15 -11.83 21.24
CA THR A 93 11.72 -10.43 21.45
C THR A 93 12.70 -9.40 20.87
N ALA A 94 14.02 -9.59 21.06
CA ALA A 94 15.04 -8.71 20.48
C ALA A 94 15.04 -8.66 18.94
N ILE A 95 14.50 -9.68 18.25
CA ILE A 95 14.29 -9.66 16.79
C ILE A 95 12.97 -8.94 16.46
N ARG A 96 11.90 -9.20 17.22
CA ARG A 96 10.59 -8.53 17.08
C ARG A 96 10.71 -7.01 17.24
N GLU A 97 11.47 -6.54 18.23
CA GLU A 97 11.79 -5.11 18.44
C GLU A 97 12.45 -4.46 17.22
N GLN A 98 13.46 -5.11 16.62
CA GLN A 98 14.16 -4.59 15.44
C GLN A 98 13.25 -4.57 14.20
N ILE A 99 12.35 -5.55 14.07
CA ILE A 99 11.36 -5.61 12.98
C ILE A 99 10.31 -4.51 13.16
N ASN A 100 9.76 -4.34 14.37
CA ASN A 100 8.79 -3.28 14.67
C ASN A 100 9.39 -1.88 14.44
N LYS A 101 10.65 -1.68 14.82
CA LYS A 101 11.39 -0.45 14.52
C LYS A 101 11.52 -0.23 13.01
N ARG A 102 11.96 -1.25 12.25
CA ARG A 102 12.11 -1.18 10.79
C ARG A 102 10.77 -0.89 10.09
N GLU A 103 9.68 -1.56 10.47
CA GLU A 103 8.37 -1.35 9.86
C GLU A 103 7.79 0.04 10.25
N THR A 104 8.17 0.59 11.42
CA THR A 104 7.86 1.99 11.78
C THR A 104 8.63 2.97 10.89
N GLU A 105 9.92 2.74 10.65
CA GLU A 105 10.76 3.56 9.75
C GLU A 105 10.26 3.50 8.29
N ILE A 106 9.91 2.31 7.80
CA ILE A 106 9.32 2.11 6.46
C ILE A 106 7.93 2.77 6.37
N SER A 107 7.07 2.59 7.37
CA SER A 107 5.74 3.22 7.41
C SER A 107 5.85 4.75 7.41
N LYS A 108 6.81 5.32 8.15
CA LYS A 108 7.09 6.75 8.17
C LYS A 108 7.55 7.25 6.79
N ALA A 109 8.54 6.60 6.16
CA ALA A 109 8.99 6.98 4.81
C ALA A 109 7.86 6.87 3.77
N LEU A 110 6.98 5.87 3.91
CA LEU A 110 5.80 5.69 3.06
C LEU A 110 4.71 6.75 3.31
N GLN A 111 4.61 7.30 4.51
CA GLN A 111 3.74 8.44 4.84
C GLN A 111 4.31 9.76 4.32
N GLU A 112 5.61 10.01 4.50
CA GLU A 112 6.31 11.20 3.99
C GLU A 112 6.18 11.31 2.46
N GLY A 113 6.31 10.19 1.73
CA GLY A 113 6.08 10.16 0.28
C GLY A 113 4.60 10.17 -0.16
N ALA A 114 3.62 10.13 0.75
CA ALA A 114 2.22 9.95 0.40
C ALA A 114 1.55 11.20 -0.19
N GLU A 115 1.93 12.40 0.25
CA GLU A 115 1.40 13.65 -0.32
C GLU A 115 1.93 13.90 -1.74
N SER A 116 3.23 13.65 -1.95
CA SER A 116 3.86 13.71 -3.27
C SER A 116 3.22 12.73 -4.27
N ARG A 117 2.92 11.49 -3.83
CA ARG A 117 2.18 10.51 -4.65
C ARG A 117 0.78 10.99 -5.00
N LYS A 118 -0.03 11.41 -4.02
CA LYS A 118 -1.37 11.98 -4.26
C LYS A 118 -1.35 13.19 -5.20
N THR A 119 -0.28 13.97 -5.17
CA THR A 119 -0.09 15.14 -6.06
C THR A 119 0.26 14.69 -7.48
N GLY A 120 1.17 13.72 -7.63
CA GLY A 120 1.51 13.11 -8.93
C GLY A 120 0.32 12.38 -9.57
N GLU A 121 -0.47 11.65 -8.79
CA GLU A 121 -1.71 11.00 -9.22
C GLU A 121 -2.72 12.02 -9.77
N ARG A 122 -2.97 13.11 -9.04
CA ARG A 122 -3.86 14.21 -9.49
C ARG A 122 -3.34 14.93 -10.73
N PHE A 123 -2.03 15.16 -10.82
CA PHE A 123 -1.43 15.74 -12.02
C PHE A 123 -1.56 14.80 -13.22
N SER A 124 -1.32 13.50 -13.02
CA SER A 124 -1.47 12.46 -14.04
C SER A 124 -2.91 12.34 -14.57
N ASP A 125 -3.93 12.44 -13.71
CA ASP A 125 -5.35 12.47 -14.13
C ASP A 125 -5.65 13.69 -15.03
N VAL A 126 -5.22 14.89 -14.62
CA VAL A 126 -5.37 16.12 -15.41
C VAL A 126 -4.64 16.00 -16.75
N VAL A 127 -3.40 15.53 -16.75
CA VAL A 127 -2.59 15.29 -17.96
C VAL A 127 -3.26 14.26 -18.87
N THR A 128 -3.76 13.15 -18.32
CA THR A 128 -4.47 12.11 -19.08
C THR A 128 -5.70 12.69 -19.78
N ARG A 129 -6.48 13.51 -19.08
CA ARG A 129 -7.67 14.19 -19.61
C ARG A 129 -7.36 15.18 -20.74
N PHE A 130 -6.20 15.83 -20.73
CA PHE A 130 -5.78 16.80 -21.76
C PHE A 130 -4.70 16.25 -22.71
N SER A 131 -4.38 14.96 -22.64
CA SER A 131 -3.30 14.30 -23.39
C SER A 131 -3.38 14.52 -24.91
N SER A 132 -4.60 14.48 -25.48
CA SER A 132 -4.85 14.76 -26.90
C SER A 132 -4.56 16.20 -27.31
N VAL A 133 -4.70 17.17 -26.39
CA VAL A 133 -4.36 18.58 -26.62
C VAL A 133 -2.84 18.78 -26.50
N ILE A 134 -2.22 18.20 -25.46
CA ILE A 134 -0.76 18.27 -25.24
C ILE A 134 -0.01 17.66 -26.43
N ALA A 135 -0.49 16.52 -26.95
CA ALA A 135 0.06 15.89 -28.15
C ALA A 135 -0.17 16.71 -29.44
N ALA A 136 -1.29 17.44 -29.54
CA ALA A 136 -1.57 18.32 -30.69
C ALA A 136 -0.65 19.56 -30.72
N GLU A 137 -0.23 20.07 -29.56
CA GLU A 137 0.82 21.10 -29.44
C GLU A 137 2.24 20.55 -29.71
N GLY A 138 2.39 19.25 -30.02
CA GLY A 138 3.68 18.61 -30.28
C GLY A 138 4.54 18.38 -29.04
N VAL A 139 3.99 18.56 -27.83
CA VAL A 139 4.69 18.43 -26.56
C VAL A 139 4.76 16.96 -26.14
N GLN A 140 5.98 16.43 -26.00
CA GLN A 140 6.20 15.04 -25.54
C GLN A 140 6.19 14.89 -24.02
N ASP A 141 6.63 15.91 -23.27
CA ASP A 141 6.61 15.94 -21.80
C ASP A 141 5.56 16.94 -21.28
N PRO A 142 4.48 16.47 -20.64
CA PRO A 142 3.45 17.32 -20.03
C PRO A 142 3.98 18.35 -19.01
N ILE A 143 5.10 18.08 -18.33
CA ILE A 143 5.75 19.03 -17.41
C ILE A 143 6.31 20.23 -18.19
N VAL A 144 6.99 19.98 -19.30
CA VAL A 144 7.54 21.04 -20.18
C VAL A 144 6.42 21.87 -20.80
N GLY A 145 5.31 21.24 -21.21
CA GLY A 145 4.12 21.96 -21.70
C GLY A 145 3.49 22.87 -20.64
N PHE A 146 3.42 22.39 -19.39
CA PHE A 146 2.96 23.21 -18.26
C PHE A 146 3.91 24.36 -17.94
N GLU A 147 5.22 24.14 -18.01
CA GLU A 147 6.23 25.19 -17.82
C GLU A 147 6.10 26.30 -18.87
N GLU A 148 5.88 25.95 -20.14
CA GLU A 148 5.73 26.93 -21.22
C GLU A 148 4.40 27.72 -21.13
N LEU A 149 3.32 27.07 -20.70
CA LEU A 149 2.08 27.75 -20.33
C LEU A 149 2.30 28.74 -19.18
N MET A 150 3.09 28.37 -18.17
CA MET A 150 3.41 29.23 -17.02
C MET A 150 4.35 30.39 -17.38
N LYS A 151 5.33 30.21 -18.27
CA LYS A 151 6.14 31.31 -18.85
C LYS A 151 5.26 32.28 -19.64
N THR A 152 4.33 31.76 -20.43
CA THR A 152 3.39 32.56 -21.21
C THR A 152 2.46 33.36 -20.29
N MET A 153 1.90 32.73 -19.25
CA MET A 153 1.09 33.39 -18.23
C MET A 153 1.88 34.47 -17.47
N THR A 154 3.16 34.20 -17.16
CA THR A 154 4.06 35.18 -16.53
C THR A 154 4.31 36.38 -17.44
N THR A 155 4.56 36.17 -18.73
CA THR A 155 4.70 37.24 -19.74
C THR A 155 3.41 38.06 -19.86
N MET A 156 2.25 37.40 -19.92
CA MET A 156 0.94 38.07 -19.98
C MET A 156 0.61 38.86 -18.71
N ARG A 157 1.10 38.44 -17.54
CA ARG A 157 0.90 39.14 -16.26
C ARG A 157 1.90 40.29 -16.07
N MET A 158 3.19 40.02 -16.17
CA MET A 158 4.29 40.90 -15.74
C MET A 158 5.10 41.54 -16.88
N GLY A 159 4.95 41.07 -18.12
CA GLY A 159 5.68 41.62 -19.27
C GLY A 159 5.29 43.06 -19.64
N SER A 160 6.13 43.73 -20.42
CA SER A 160 5.83 45.05 -20.98
C SER A 160 4.64 45.01 -21.96
N PRO A 161 3.94 46.14 -22.22
CA PRO A 161 2.83 46.18 -23.17
C PRO A 161 3.18 45.61 -24.56
N GLN A 162 4.41 45.84 -25.03
CA GLN A 162 4.89 45.32 -26.31
C GLN A 162 5.06 43.79 -26.30
N GLN A 163 5.55 43.21 -25.19
CA GLN A 163 5.66 41.76 -25.05
C GLN A 163 4.27 41.09 -25.01
N LYS A 164 3.30 41.69 -24.30
CA LYS A 164 1.92 41.19 -24.27
C LYS A 164 1.26 41.25 -25.65
N ALA A 165 1.45 42.36 -26.38
CA ALA A 165 0.95 42.51 -27.75
C ALA A 165 1.57 41.47 -28.71
N ASN A 166 2.88 41.23 -28.62
CA ASN A 166 3.56 40.21 -29.41
C ASN A 166 3.07 38.79 -29.09
N GLN A 167 2.86 38.46 -27.81
CA GLN A 167 2.35 37.15 -27.38
C GLN A 167 0.93 36.90 -27.90
N LEU A 168 0.04 37.88 -27.76
CA LEU A 168 -1.33 37.83 -28.30
C LEU A 168 -1.32 37.70 -29.83
N ALA A 169 -0.46 38.43 -30.54
CA ALA A 169 -0.30 38.32 -31.98
C ALA A 169 0.26 36.96 -32.43
N GLY A 170 1.00 36.25 -31.57
CA GLY A 170 1.38 34.85 -31.74
C GLY A 170 0.18 33.93 -31.63
N PHE A 171 -0.58 34.01 -30.53
CA PHE A 171 -1.78 33.22 -30.31
C PHE A 171 -2.84 33.38 -31.41
N VAL A 172 -3.10 34.61 -31.87
CA VAL A 172 -4.06 34.89 -32.95
C VAL A 172 -3.68 34.17 -34.24
N LYS A 173 -2.38 34.08 -34.56
CA LYS A 173 -1.88 33.37 -35.74
C LYS A 173 -1.90 31.85 -35.57
N ASN A 174 -1.41 31.36 -34.43
CA ASN A 174 -1.24 29.92 -34.18
C ASN A 174 -2.59 29.20 -34.04
N TYR A 175 -3.57 29.83 -33.38
CA TYR A 175 -4.91 29.27 -33.17
C TYR A 175 -5.96 29.76 -34.18
N GLY A 176 -5.56 30.51 -35.21
CA GLY A 176 -6.45 30.92 -36.31
C GLY A 176 -7.61 31.82 -35.89
N VAL A 177 -7.41 32.71 -34.90
CA VAL A 177 -8.46 33.61 -34.40
C VAL A 177 -8.76 34.70 -35.43
N ASP A 178 -10.02 34.84 -35.85
CA ASP A 178 -10.42 35.91 -36.77
C ASP A 178 -10.26 37.29 -36.12
N ILE A 179 -9.53 38.18 -36.80
CA ILE A 179 -9.17 39.51 -36.27
C ILE A 179 -10.39 40.45 -36.23
N GLY A 180 -11.37 40.30 -37.13
CA GLY A 180 -12.59 41.11 -37.12
C GLY A 180 -13.56 40.70 -36.01
N MET A 181 -13.69 39.39 -35.75
CA MET A 181 -14.42 38.88 -34.58
C MET A 181 -13.74 39.30 -33.27
N LEU A 182 -12.40 39.27 -33.22
CA LEU A 182 -11.62 39.71 -32.07
C LEU A 182 -11.76 41.21 -31.81
N ASP A 183 -11.67 42.05 -32.84
CA ASP A 183 -11.86 43.50 -32.75
C ASP A 183 -13.27 43.85 -32.26
N SER A 184 -14.31 43.20 -32.83
CA SER A 184 -15.70 43.33 -32.36
C SER A 184 -15.86 42.99 -30.87
N ALA A 185 -15.23 41.90 -30.41
CA ALA A 185 -15.25 41.49 -29.01
C ALA A 185 -14.49 42.46 -28.09
N LEU A 186 -13.34 42.99 -28.51
CA LEU A 186 -12.58 44.00 -27.75
C LEU A 186 -13.28 45.37 -27.72
N ALA A 187 -13.98 45.74 -28.79
CA ALA A 187 -14.76 46.97 -28.88
C ALA A 187 -16.01 46.97 -27.97
N GLY A 188 -16.31 45.86 -27.30
CA GLY A 188 -17.48 45.72 -26.43
C GLY A 188 -18.80 45.61 -27.20
N ALA A 189 -18.75 45.30 -28.50
CA ALA A 189 -19.95 44.89 -29.22
C ALA A 189 -20.39 43.54 -28.65
N ALA A 190 -21.60 43.51 -28.06
CA ALA A 190 -22.13 42.30 -27.47
C ALA A 190 -22.20 41.16 -28.51
N PRO A 191 -21.99 39.89 -28.11
CA PRO A 191 -22.29 38.76 -28.99
C PRO A 191 -23.74 38.88 -29.50
N PRO A 192 -24.04 38.42 -30.73
CA PRO A 192 -25.36 38.57 -31.34
C PRO A 192 -26.44 38.06 -30.38
N ALA A 193 -27.46 38.90 -30.15
CA ALA A 193 -28.39 38.70 -29.05
C ALA A 193 -29.06 37.33 -29.10
N VAL A 194 -28.93 36.58 -28.00
CA VAL A 194 -29.63 35.31 -27.73
C VAL A 194 -31.12 35.49 -28.05
N ASP A 195 -31.72 34.52 -28.76
CA ASP A 195 -33.05 34.72 -29.34
C ASP A 195 -34.07 34.99 -28.21
N PRO A 196 -34.96 36.00 -28.33
CA PRO A 196 -36.03 36.23 -27.36
C PRO A 196 -36.93 35.00 -27.07
N MET A 197 -36.95 34.01 -27.98
CA MET A 197 -37.60 32.71 -27.79
C MET A 197 -36.79 31.77 -26.87
N GLU A 198 -35.46 31.76 -26.96
CA GLU A 198 -34.58 30.97 -26.08
C GLU A 198 -34.62 31.50 -24.64
N ALA A 199 -34.62 32.83 -24.46
CA ALA A 199 -34.75 33.44 -23.13
C ALA A 199 -36.03 33.00 -22.39
N ARG A 200 -37.16 32.96 -23.10
CA ARG A 200 -38.45 32.48 -22.56
C ARG A 200 -38.51 30.96 -22.39
N LEU A 201 -37.75 30.20 -23.16
CA LEU A 201 -37.61 28.75 -22.96
C LEU A 201 -36.82 28.47 -21.68
N ASN A 202 -35.71 29.18 -21.45
CA ASN A 202 -34.91 29.06 -20.24
C ASN A 202 -35.71 29.41 -18.97
N GLU A 203 -36.49 30.51 -19.00
CA GLU A 203 -37.40 30.91 -17.91
C GLU A 203 -38.44 29.82 -17.58
N ARG A 204 -38.93 29.08 -18.58
CA ARG A 204 -39.85 27.95 -18.40
C ARG A 204 -39.16 26.66 -17.94
N MET A 205 -37.89 26.48 -18.27
CA MET A 205 -37.11 25.28 -17.93
C MET A 205 -36.44 25.37 -16.56
N ALA A 206 -36.29 26.57 -15.98
CA ALA A 206 -35.68 26.76 -14.66
C ALA A 206 -36.26 25.86 -13.54
N PRO A 207 -37.60 25.70 -13.38
CA PRO A 207 -38.16 24.80 -12.36
C PRO A 207 -37.86 23.31 -12.63
N VAL A 208 -37.67 22.93 -13.90
CA VAL A 208 -37.28 21.57 -14.29
C VAL A 208 -35.79 21.35 -13.99
N ASN A 209 -34.96 22.36 -14.22
CA ASN A 209 -33.53 22.34 -13.90
C ASN A 209 -33.31 22.24 -12.37
N ASP A 210 -34.06 23.01 -11.57
CA ASP A 210 -34.02 22.93 -10.10
C ASP A 210 -34.45 21.55 -9.58
N LEU A 211 -35.50 20.96 -10.18
CA LEU A 211 -35.91 19.59 -9.86
C LEU A 211 -34.81 18.57 -10.23
N LEU A 212 -34.20 18.70 -11.42
CA LEU A 212 -33.14 17.81 -11.88
C LEU A 212 -31.88 17.90 -10.99
N ASN A 213 -31.49 19.11 -10.61
CA ASN A 213 -30.41 19.36 -9.65
C ASN A 213 -30.70 18.71 -8.30
N ARG A 214 -31.94 18.83 -7.81
CA ARG A 214 -32.37 18.21 -6.54
C ARG A 214 -32.37 16.69 -6.59
N ILE A 215 -32.75 16.09 -7.73
CA ILE A 215 -32.70 14.64 -7.93
C ILE A 215 -31.25 14.15 -7.96
N ASN A 216 -30.36 14.78 -8.74
CA ASN A 216 -28.94 14.44 -8.81
C ASN A 216 -28.26 14.54 -7.42
N GLN A 217 -28.56 15.61 -6.66
CA GLN A 217 -28.03 15.78 -5.31
C GLN A 217 -28.59 14.75 -4.32
N ALA A 218 -29.87 14.37 -4.43
CA ALA A 218 -30.45 13.31 -3.62
C ALA A 218 -29.81 11.94 -3.92
N GLU A 219 -29.64 11.61 -5.20
CA GLU A 219 -29.01 10.37 -5.66
C GLU A 219 -27.54 10.29 -5.20
N GLN A 220 -26.75 11.35 -5.39
CA GLN A 220 -25.38 11.43 -4.87
C GLN A 220 -25.33 11.26 -3.35
N ASN A 221 -26.22 11.91 -2.59
CA ASN A 221 -26.29 11.75 -1.14
C ASN A 221 -26.66 10.31 -0.73
N THR A 222 -27.59 9.66 -1.42
CA THR A 222 -28.00 8.28 -1.18
C THR A 222 -26.89 7.28 -1.50
N LEU A 223 -26.17 7.46 -2.61
CA LEU A 223 -25.00 6.65 -2.95
C LEU A 223 -23.86 6.87 -1.95
N HIS A 224 -23.61 8.11 -1.52
CA HIS A 224 -22.58 8.43 -0.54
C HIS A 224 -22.88 7.80 0.84
N GLN A 225 -24.14 7.88 1.30
CA GLN A 225 -24.56 7.22 2.55
C GLN A 225 -24.48 5.70 2.48
N GLN A 226 -24.86 5.08 1.35
CA GLN A 226 -24.69 3.62 1.18
C GLN A 226 -23.21 3.21 1.22
N ASN A 227 -22.33 3.90 0.49
CA ASN A 227 -20.89 3.63 0.53
C ASN A 227 -20.29 3.85 1.92
N GLN A 228 -20.70 4.89 2.66
CA GLN A 228 -20.29 5.08 4.06
C GLN A 228 -20.73 3.91 4.95
N ASN A 229 -22.00 3.49 4.86
CA ASN A 229 -22.52 2.38 5.66
C ASN A 229 -21.80 1.06 5.37
N ILE A 230 -21.56 0.75 4.09
CA ILE A 230 -20.82 -0.44 3.65
C ILE A 230 -19.38 -0.39 4.19
N ASN A 231 -18.68 0.74 4.05
CA ASN A 231 -17.32 0.88 4.57
C ASN A 231 -17.27 0.70 6.10
N ASN A 232 -18.21 1.30 6.84
CA ASN A 232 -18.31 1.15 8.30
C ASN A 232 -18.59 -0.30 8.73
N GLU A 233 -19.45 -1.01 8.00
CA GLU A 233 -19.77 -2.42 8.28
C GLU A 233 -18.58 -3.34 7.99
N VAL A 234 -17.88 -3.10 6.86
CA VAL A 234 -16.67 -3.83 6.46
C VAL A 234 -15.51 -3.57 7.42
N GLU A 235 -15.33 -2.33 7.91
CA GLU A 235 -14.33 -2.00 8.93
C GLU A 235 -14.66 -2.65 10.28
N ALA A 236 -15.92 -2.58 10.72
CA ALA A 236 -16.40 -3.23 11.95
C ALA A 236 -16.41 -4.78 11.88
N PHE A 237 -16.37 -5.36 10.68
CA PHE A 237 -16.14 -6.78 10.43
C PHE A 237 -14.63 -7.11 10.46
N GLY A 238 -13.81 -6.34 9.74
CA GLY A 238 -12.36 -6.50 9.69
C GLY A 238 -11.68 -6.36 11.06
N ALA A 239 -12.23 -5.54 11.96
CA ALA A 239 -11.79 -5.44 13.35
C ALA A 239 -11.99 -6.73 14.20
N LYS A 240 -12.78 -7.70 13.71
CA LYS A 240 -13.04 -8.99 14.37
C LYS A 240 -12.42 -10.19 13.64
N ALA A 241 -12.29 -10.09 12.32
CA ALA A 241 -11.91 -11.18 11.44
C ALA A 241 -10.40 -11.15 11.14
N GLU A 242 -9.63 -12.01 11.82
CA GLU A 242 -8.16 -12.01 11.84
C GLU A 242 -7.47 -12.05 10.47
N PHE A 243 -8.05 -12.77 9.50
CA PHE A 243 -7.50 -12.90 8.14
C PHE A 243 -8.19 -11.97 7.12
N PHE A 244 -9.04 -11.05 7.57
CA PHE A 244 -9.85 -10.21 6.68
C PHE A 244 -8.99 -9.43 5.67
N THR A 245 -7.87 -8.85 6.10
CA THR A 245 -6.96 -8.09 5.23
C THR A 245 -6.44 -8.93 4.06
N ASP A 246 -6.23 -10.24 4.30
CA ASP A 246 -5.74 -11.21 3.31
C ASP A 246 -6.87 -11.64 2.35
N VAL A 247 -8.08 -11.91 2.87
CA VAL A 247 -9.20 -12.44 2.09
C VAL A 247 -10.16 -11.40 1.51
N ARG A 248 -10.01 -10.10 1.82
CA ARG A 248 -10.96 -9.05 1.39
C ARG A 248 -11.20 -8.97 -0.13
N LEU A 249 -10.24 -9.41 -0.95
CA LEU A 249 -10.38 -9.47 -2.41
C LEU A 249 -11.19 -10.73 -2.81
N ASP A 250 -10.79 -11.91 -2.33
CA ASP A 250 -11.53 -13.16 -2.50
C ASP A 250 -12.99 -13.02 -2.03
N MET A 251 -13.24 -12.31 -0.93
CA MET A 251 -14.58 -11.98 -0.41
C MET A 251 -15.37 -11.10 -1.39
N ALA A 252 -14.75 -10.08 -1.98
CA ALA A 252 -15.42 -9.20 -2.94
C ALA A 252 -15.83 -9.98 -4.20
N ASP A 253 -14.93 -10.80 -4.74
CA ASP A 253 -15.22 -11.69 -5.89
C ASP A 253 -16.34 -12.69 -5.55
N ILE A 254 -16.30 -13.30 -4.36
CA ILE A 254 -17.33 -14.23 -3.88
C ILE A 254 -18.70 -13.54 -3.73
N ILE A 255 -18.76 -12.31 -3.23
CA ILE A 255 -19.99 -11.53 -3.10
C ILE A 255 -20.52 -11.17 -4.49
N GLU A 256 -19.70 -10.59 -5.36
CA GLU A 256 -20.10 -10.17 -6.71
C GLU A 256 -20.61 -11.35 -7.57
N VAL A 257 -19.95 -12.51 -7.49
CA VAL A 257 -20.38 -13.75 -8.14
C VAL A 257 -21.70 -14.27 -7.55
N ALA A 258 -21.91 -14.14 -6.24
CA ALA A 258 -23.12 -14.62 -5.59
C ALA A 258 -24.34 -13.70 -5.84
N GLU A 259 -24.13 -12.38 -5.92
CA GLU A 259 -25.13 -11.41 -6.38
C GLU A 259 -25.54 -11.67 -7.83
N LYS A 260 -24.56 -11.88 -8.73
CA LYS A 260 -24.81 -12.29 -10.13
C LYS A 260 -25.59 -13.60 -10.25
N GLN A 261 -25.51 -14.48 -9.24
CA GLN A 261 -26.29 -15.73 -9.14
C GLN A 261 -27.66 -15.56 -8.43
N GLY A 262 -28.04 -14.35 -8.02
CA GLY A 262 -29.28 -14.07 -7.30
C GLY A 262 -29.31 -14.65 -5.87
N ARG A 263 -28.14 -14.82 -5.24
CA ARG A 263 -27.96 -15.42 -3.93
C ARG A 263 -27.02 -14.56 -3.07
N PRO A 264 -27.46 -13.38 -2.61
CA PRO A 264 -26.61 -12.52 -1.77
C PRO A 264 -26.11 -13.27 -0.53
N LEU A 265 -24.82 -13.09 -0.22
CA LEU A 265 -24.15 -13.68 0.94
C LEU A 265 -23.96 -12.60 2.02
N THR A 266 -23.91 -13.01 3.29
CA THR A 266 -23.44 -12.10 4.35
C THR A 266 -21.90 -12.01 4.33
N LEU A 267 -21.35 -10.98 4.96
CA LEU A 267 -19.89 -10.83 5.11
C LEU A 267 -19.27 -12.05 5.80
N ASP A 268 -19.94 -12.63 6.80
CA ASP A 268 -19.48 -13.86 7.48
C ASP A 268 -19.40 -15.04 6.50
N GLN A 269 -20.42 -15.24 5.68
CA GLN A 269 -20.47 -16.34 4.70
C GLN A 269 -19.47 -16.16 3.55
N ALA A 270 -19.17 -14.91 3.17
CA ALA A 270 -18.11 -14.61 2.23
C ALA A 270 -16.73 -14.89 2.85
N TYR A 271 -16.52 -14.47 4.11
CA TYR A 271 -15.28 -14.70 4.86
C TYR A 271 -14.98 -16.19 5.07
N GLU A 272 -15.94 -16.98 5.55
CA GLU A 272 -15.79 -18.43 5.73
C GLU A 272 -15.39 -19.13 4.43
N ARG A 273 -16.02 -18.77 3.31
CA ARG A 273 -15.70 -19.32 1.99
C ARG A 273 -14.33 -18.88 1.49
N ALA A 274 -13.95 -17.63 1.69
CA ALA A 274 -12.65 -17.12 1.28
C ALA A 274 -11.50 -17.74 2.10
N CYS A 275 -11.68 -17.92 3.41
CA CYS A 275 -10.73 -18.62 4.27
C CYS A 275 -10.60 -20.12 3.92
N ALA A 276 -11.66 -20.75 3.40
CA ALA A 276 -11.63 -22.11 2.90
C ALA A 276 -11.04 -22.23 1.47
N LEU A 277 -11.12 -21.17 0.66
CA LEU A 277 -10.54 -21.09 -0.68
C LEU A 277 -9.02 -20.84 -0.64
N ASN A 278 -8.58 -20.00 0.30
CA ASN A 278 -7.16 -19.65 0.46
C ASN A 278 -6.37 -20.79 1.15
N PRO A 279 -5.41 -21.44 0.46
CA PRO A 279 -4.76 -22.64 0.98
C PRO A 279 -3.83 -22.37 2.16
N GLU A 280 -3.30 -21.17 2.33
CA GLU A 280 -2.44 -20.84 3.49
C GLU A 280 -3.29 -20.65 4.76
N ILE A 281 -4.42 -19.95 4.66
CA ILE A 281 -5.35 -19.77 5.77
C ILE A 281 -5.99 -21.11 6.16
N ALA A 282 -6.37 -21.94 5.18
CA ALA A 282 -6.89 -23.27 5.43
C ALA A 282 -5.89 -24.16 6.20
N LYS A 283 -4.59 -24.14 5.83
CA LYS A 283 -3.52 -24.84 6.59
C LYS A 283 -3.39 -24.30 8.02
N VAL A 284 -3.36 -22.99 8.20
CA VAL A 284 -3.24 -22.33 9.51
C VAL A 284 -4.42 -22.72 10.42
N MET A 285 -5.65 -22.60 9.93
CA MET A 285 -6.86 -22.98 10.66
C MET A 285 -6.90 -24.48 10.99
N GLN A 286 -6.48 -25.35 10.06
CA GLN A 286 -6.38 -26.79 10.31
C GLN A 286 -5.27 -27.13 11.33
N GLY A 287 -4.15 -26.41 11.30
CA GLY A 287 -3.06 -26.50 12.26
C GLY A 287 -3.53 -26.15 13.67
N ARG A 288 -4.16 -24.98 13.84
CA ARG A 288 -4.79 -24.53 15.10
C ARG A 288 -5.78 -25.56 15.64
N ALA A 289 -6.72 -26.02 14.80
CA ALA A 289 -7.71 -27.02 15.19
C ALA A 289 -7.07 -28.35 15.65
N LYS A 290 -6.05 -28.84 14.93
CA LYS A 290 -5.31 -30.05 15.30
C LYS A 290 -4.55 -29.88 16.61
N THR A 291 -3.88 -28.75 16.82
CA THR A 291 -3.19 -28.43 18.08
C THR A 291 -4.17 -28.35 19.25
N GLN A 292 -5.32 -27.69 19.06
CA GLN A 292 -6.38 -27.62 20.08
C GLN A 292 -6.96 -29.00 20.41
N GLN A 293 -7.17 -29.87 19.41
CA GLN A 293 -7.60 -31.25 19.62
C GLN A 293 -6.56 -32.07 20.40
N ILE A 294 -5.27 -31.92 20.11
CA ILE A 294 -4.17 -32.59 20.83
C ILE A 294 -4.11 -32.09 22.29
N LEU A 295 -4.18 -30.78 22.52
CA LEU A 295 -4.18 -30.20 23.87
C LEU A 295 -5.38 -30.67 24.70
N GLY A 296 -6.58 -30.66 24.12
CA GLY A 296 -7.79 -31.18 24.76
C GLY A 296 -7.67 -32.68 25.08
N SER A 297 -7.18 -33.48 24.14
CA SER A 297 -6.96 -34.92 24.33
C SER A 297 -5.93 -35.20 25.43
N ASN A 298 -4.85 -34.41 25.51
CA ASN A 298 -3.82 -34.56 26.53
C ASN A 298 -4.32 -34.14 27.92
N ALA A 299 -5.17 -33.11 28.02
CA ALA A 299 -5.85 -32.75 29.27
C ALA A 299 -6.77 -33.89 29.74
N ASP A 300 -7.53 -34.48 28.81
CA ASP A 300 -8.39 -35.64 29.05
C ASP A 300 -7.63 -36.89 29.50
N ILE A 301 -6.45 -37.15 28.91
CA ILE A 301 -5.56 -38.26 29.30
C ILE A 301 -4.97 -38.01 30.69
N SER A 302 -4.45 -36.80 30.96
CA SER A 302 -3.90 -36.44 32.27
C SER A 302 -4.96 -36.49 33.39
N ALA A 303 -6.21 -36.10 33.10
CA ALA A 303 -7.35 -36.26 34.00
C ALA A 303 -7.66 -37.75 34.27
N LYS A 304 -7.52 -38.63 33.27
CA LYS A 304 -7.74 -40.08 33.42
C LYS A 304 -6.57 -40.76 34.16
N GLU A 305 -5.33 -40.33 33.96
CA GLU A 305 -4.16 -40.85 34.68
C GLU A 305 -4.14 -40.43 36.16
N SER A 306 -4.55 -39.20 36.48
CA SER A 306 -4.73 -38.74 37.87
C SER A 306 -5.92 -39.41 38.56
N ALA A 307 -7.01 -39.69 37.84
CA ALA A 307 -8.12 -40.52 38.34
C ALA A 307 -7.71 -41.99 38.55
N ALA A 308 -6.89 -42.58 37.68
CA ALA A 308 -6.42 -43.96 37.82
C ALA A 308 -5.40 -44.13 38.95
N SER A 309 -4.43 -43.23 39.06
CA SER A 309 -3.37 -43.28 40.09
C SER A 309 -3.91 -43.08 41.51
N SER A 310 -5.01 -42.32 41.68
CA SER A 310 -5.68 -42.17 42.98
C SER A 310 -6.45 -43.43 43.43
N ILE A 311 -6.76 -44.38 42.52
CA ILE A 311 -7.39 -45.67 42.85
C ILE A 311 -6.37 -46.71 43.32
N ALA A 312 -5.11 -46.63 42.85
CA ALA A 312 -4.03 -47.54 43.26
C ALA A 312 -3.66 -47.45 44.75
N GLY A 313 -4.15 -46.44 45.48
CA GLY A 313 -3.78 -46.16 46.87
C GLY A 313 -4.49 -46.97 47.96
N LYS A 314 -5.52 -47.80 47.67
CA LYS A 314 -6.27 -48.47 48.76
C LYS A 314 -7.08 -49.72 48.39
N GLN A 315 -6.43 -50.90 48.32
CA GLN A 315 -7.14 -52.15 48.68
C GLN A 315 -6.26 -53.22 49.33
N GLY A 316 -6.16 -53.16 50.66
CA GLY A 316 -6.16 -54.37 51.49
C GLY A 316 -7.55 -54.51 52.10
N GLY A 317 -8.32 -55.55 51.73
CA GLY A 317 -9.65 -55.79 52.29
C GLY A 317 -10.68 -56.35 51.29
N THR A 318 -11.04 -57.62 51.53
CA THR A 318 -12.37 -58.25 51.37
C THR A 318 -13.38 -57.62 50.37
N GLY A 319 -13.75 -58.40 49.36
CA GLY A 319 -14.56 -57.98 48.23
C GLY A 319 -15.98 -57.47 48.49
N GLY A 320 -16.45 -56.69 47.52
CA GLY A 320 -17.82 -56.27 47.30
C GLY A 320 -18.01 -56.02 45.81
N SER A 321 -19.09 -56.56 45.22
CA SER A 321 -19.36 -56.42 43.78
C SER A 321 -20.16 -55.16 43.48
N ALA A 322 -19.66 -54.30 42.61
CA ALA A 322 -20.41 -53.24 41.93
C ALA A 322 -19.60 -52.74 40.71
N GLY A 323 -19.69 -53.44 39.58
CA GLY A 323 -19.17 -52.91 38.31
C GLY A 323 -20.07 -51.79 37.81
N GLY A 324 -19.52 -50.59 37.62
CA GLY A 324 -20.23 -49.49 36.97
C GLY A 324 -20.36 -49.77 35.47
N LEU A 325 -21.49 -50.36 35.06
CA LEU A 325 -21.82 -50.55 33.65
C LEU A 325 -21.86 -49.20 32.94
N THR A 326 -21.29 -49.12 31.75
CA THR A 326 -21.49 -47.95 30.91
C THR A 326 -22.89 -47.99 30.30
N LEU A 327 -23.43 -46.84 29.88
CA LEU A 327 -24.78 -46.77 29.26
C LEU A 327 -24.87 -47.63 27.98
N HIS A 328 -23.73 -48.01 27.39
CA HIS A 328 -23.63 -48.97 26.29
C HIS A 328 -23.80 -50.43 26.74
N ASP A 329 -23.24 -50.82 27.90
CA ASP A 329 -23.44 -52.15 28.49
C ASP A 329 -24.87 -52.36 29.02
N GLU A 330 -25.49 -51.29 29.54
CA GLU A 330 -26.88 -51.34 30.00
C GLU A 330 -27.84 -51.55 28.81
N LEU A 331 -27.54 -50.96 27.66
CA LEU A 331 -28.28 -51.18 26.41
C LEU A 331 -28.04 -52.57 25.80
N SER A 332 -26.83 -53.14 25.89
CA SER A 332 -26.57 -54.49 25.36
C SER A 332 -27.24 -55.57 26.19
N GLN A 333 -27.21 -55.47 27.52
CA GLN A 333 -27.93 -56.41 28.41
C GLN A 333 -29.45 -56.35 28.23
N LEU A 334 -30.02 -55.17 27.98
CA LEU A 334 -31.45 -55.03 27.68
C LEU A 334 -31.86 -55.61 26.32
N TRP A 335 -30.94 -55.69 25.35
CA TRP A 335 -31.18 -56.30 24.05
C TRP A 335 -31.13 -57.83 24.11
N ASP A 336 -30.08 -58.40 24.70
CA ASP A 336 -29.93 -59.86 24.85
C ASP A 336 -31.01 -60.48 25.76
N ALA A 337 -31.65 -59.70 26.63
CA ALA A 337 -32.76 -60.14 27.48
C ALA A 337 -34.12 -60.30 26.75
N GLN A 338 -34.20 -60.07 25.44
CA GLN A 338 -35.40 -60.33 24.62
C GLN A 338 -35.22 -61.41 23.53
N GLY A 339 -34.13 -62.18 23.59
CA GLY A 339 -33.85 -63.34 22.71
C GLY A 339 -34.40 -64.67 23.20
#